data_AF-A0A6C0BWI8-F1
#
_entry.id   AF-A0A6C0BWI8-F1
#
_cell.length_a   1.000
_cell.length_b   1.000
_cell.length_c   1.000
_cell.angle_alpha   90.00
_cell.angle_beta   90.00
_cell.angle_gamma   90.00
#
_symmetry.space_group_name_H-M   'P 1'
#
loop_
_entity.id
_entity.type
_entity.pdbx_description
1 polymer ?
#
loop_
_entity_poly.entity_id
_entity_poly.type
_entity_poly.pdbx_seq_one_letter_code
_entity_poly.pdbx_strand_id
1 'polypeptide(L)'
;MTNNANVNVKQTIFPSQYSLHNADNYLESILSTCSTTTSSTDILNKYKILVLEYLQFILENMNCKSDEIYKYIILRGLTTITHVYQLTLLHTKNLNLSYFHSQKAFYYYVEFIGQITGEQNTFLQLTSKDAVMFVYKKTIFEIHGDFRKLSSNPQDESGHYETFHFLDIFCQIMKTLVSQFISQHNFIEMRDNKTYLDELKKIEKTCDTLNGTKINNNQLQKIKLVIDCLSELKERYHHVIQQFIQKLLKNKSAYELTEELFKEKIAKFILTNNITSNLDTFMNYIVPN
;
A
#
# COMPACT_ATOMS: atom_id res chain seq x y z
N MET A 1 -54.65 0.12 -24.93
CA MET A 1 -54.29 0.15 -23.50
C MET A 1 -53.13 -0.81 -23.31
N THR A 2 -51.91 -0.26 -23.27
CA THR A 2 -50.96 -0.27 -22.12
C THR A 2 -50.17 -1.57 -22.00
N ASN A 3 -48.88 -1.59 -21.70
CA ASN A 3 -47.75 -0.67 -21.86
C ASN A 3 -46.53 -1.49 -21.42
N ASN A 4 -45.42 -1.32 -22.12
CA ASN A 4 -44.03 -1.49 -21.67
C ASN A 4 -43.63 -2.68 -20.79
N ALA A 5 -42.81 -3.53 -21.42
CA ALA A 5 -41.74 -4.26 -20.77
C ALA A 5 -40.84 -3.31 -19.96
N ASN A 6 -40.90 -3.39 -18.64
CA ASN A 6 -39.88 -2.84 -17.75
C ASN A 6 -38.82 -3.90 -17.50
N VAL A 7 -37.74 -3.78 -18.26
CA VAL A 7 -36.42 -4.35 -17.92
C VAL A 7 -35.96 -3.64 -16.65
N ASN A 8 -36.07 -4.29 -15.50
CA ASN A 8 -35.52 -3.77 -14.25
C ASN A 8 -34.21 -4.50 -13.91
N VAL A 9 -33.13 -3.81 -14.29
CA VAL A 9 -31.85 -3.65 -13.59
C VAL A 9 -31.45 -4.79 -12.65
N LYS A 10 -30.39 -5.52 -13.03
CA LYS A 10 -29.57 -6.31 -12.10
C LYS A 10 -29.03 -5.38 -11.01
N GLN A 11 -29.76 -5.26 -9.90
CA GLN A 11 -29.24 -4.75 -8.65
C GLN A 11 -28.20 -5.77 -8.19
N THR A 12 -26.92 -5.41 -8.26
CA THR A 12 -25.84 -6.16 -7.64
C THR A 12 -26.16 -6.27 -6.15
N ILE A 13 -26.54 -7.47 -5.70
CA ILE A 13 -26.82 -7.78 -4.31
C ILE A 13 -25.52 -7.53 -3.55
N PHE A 14 -25.45 -6.40 -2.83
CA PHE A 14 -24.37 -6.16 -1.89
C PHE A 14 -24.50 -7.19 -0.77
N PRO A 15 -23.43 -7.92 -0.40
CA PRO A 15 -23.49 -8.71 0.80
C PRO A 15 -23.68 -7.73 1.96
N SER A 16 -24.85 -7.79 2.61
CA SER A 16 -25.26 -6.88 3.70
C SER A 16 -24.20 -6.76 4.80
N GLN A 17 -23.40 -7.82 4.97
CA GLN A 17 -22.29 -7.93 5.90
C GLN A 17 -21.18 -6.88 5.73
N TYR A 18 -21.06 -6.18 4.59
CA TYR A 18 -20.02 -5.16 4.36
C TYR A 18 -20.57 -3.77 4.06
N SER A 19 -21.81 -3.49 4.45
CA SER A 19 -22.39 -2.16 4.33
C SER A 19 -21.76 -1.16 5.31
N LEU A 20 -21.36 0.02 4.83
CA LEU A 20 -20.95 1.15 5.71
C LEU A 20 -22.14 1.78 6.45
N HIS A 21 -23.36 1.45 6.03
CA HIS A 21 -24.62 1.90 6.63
C HIS A 21 -25.12 0.93 7.73
N ASN A 22 -24.34 -0.10 8.06
CA ASN A 22 -24.64 -1.03 9.16
C ASN A 22 -23.72 -0.73 10.35
N ALA A 23 -24.30 -0.31 11.48
CA ALA A 23 -23.56 0.00 12.71
C ALA A 23 -22.79 -1.20 13.29
N ASP A 24 -23.26 -2.43 13.06
CA ASP A 24 -22.59 -3.65 13.53
C ASP A 24 -21.22 -3.86 12.88
N ASN A 25 -21.00 -3.25 11.72
CA ASN A 25 -19.73 -3.31 11.02
C ASN A 25 -18.66 -2.38 11.62
N TYR A 26 -19.02 -1.52 12.57
CA TYR A 26 -18.11 -0.61 13.28
C TYR A 26 -17.74 -1.21 14.63
N LEU A 27 -16.45 -1.43 14.82
CA LEU A 27 -15.92 -2.14 15.97
C LEU A 27 -15.32 -1.17 16.98
N GLU A 28 -15.28 -1.58 18.25
CA GLU A 28 -14.74 -0.74 19.33
C GLU A 28 -13.22 -0.72 19.31
N SER A 29 -12.59 -1.83 18.95
CA SER A 29 -11.15 -2.00 18.87
C SER A 29 -10.76 -2.80 17.63
N ILE A 30 -9.70 -2.37 16.94
CA ILE A 30 -9.14 -3.07 15.79
C ILE A 30 -8.68 -4.50 16.15
N LEU A 31 -8.29 -4.71 17.41
CA LEU A 31 -7.84 -6.00 17.94
C LEU A 31 -8.95 -7.06 17.87
N SER A 32 -10.22 -6.66 17.90
CA SER A 32 -11.37 -7.57 17.81
C SER A 32 -11.48 -8.28 16.45
N THR A 33 -10.85 -7.73 15.39
CA THR A 33 -10.82 -8.37 14.07
C THR A 33 -9.64 -9.29 13.83
N CYS A 34 -8.65 -9.27 14.73
CA CYS A 34 -7.40 -10.00 14.55
C CYS A 34 -7.40 -11.26 15.41
N SER A 35 -7.03 -12.38 14.80
CA SER A 35 -6.84 -13.65 15.49
C SER A 35 -5.55 -13.59 16.31
N THR A 36 -5.64 -13.24 17.60
CA THR A 36 -4.55 -13.28 18.61
C THR A 36 -3.44 -12.22 18.43
N THR A 37 -2.45 -12.22 19.33
CA THR A 37 -1.41 -11.22 19.66
C THR A 37 -0.51 -10.68 18.52
N THR A 38 -0.85 -10.93 17.25
CA THR A 38 -0.14 -10.48 16.02
C THR A 38 -1.00 -9.53 15.17
N SER A 39 -1.78 -8.67 15.82
CA SER A 39 -2.80 -7.81 15.18
C SER A 39 -2.27 -6.90 14.07
N SER A 40 -1.05 -6.37 14.19
CA SER A 40 -0.47 -5.50 13.18
C SER A 40 -0.09 -6.26 11.90
N THR A 41 0.36 -7.52 12.01
CA THR A 41 0.79 -8.34 10.86
C THR A 41 -0.37 -8.65 9.92
N ASP A 42 -1.57 -8.93 10.44
CA ASP A 42 -2.76 -9.19 9.63
C ASP A 42 -3.19 -7.96 8.83
N ILE A 43 -3.13 -6.78 9.47
CA ILE A 43 -3.39 -5.49 8.82
C ILE A 43 -2.39 -5.28 7.68
N LEU A 44 -1.10 -5.43 7.94
CA LEU A 44 -0.06 -5.28 6.92
C LEU A 44 -0.22 -6.29 5.78
N ASN A 45 -0.55 -7.54 6.09
CA ASN A 45 -0.76 -8.58 5.09
C ASN A 45 -1.97 -8.29 4.20
N LYS A 46 -3.10 -7.83 4.78
CA LYS A 46 -4.27 -7.41 3.99
C LYS A 46 -3.96 -6.23 3.09
N TYR A 47 -3.21 -5.25 3.59
CA TYR A 47 -2.76 -4.12 2.77
C TYR A 47 -1.79 -4.56 1.65
N LYS A 48 -0.84 -5.44 1.94
CA LYS A 48 0.07 -6.05 0.94
C LYS A 48 -0.73 -6.71 -0.18
N ILE A 49 -1.67 -7.60 0.18
CA ILE A 49 -2.54 -8.31 -0.78
C ILE A 49 -3.31 -7.30 -1.64
N LEU A 50 -3.93 -6.31 -1.02
CA LEU A 50 -4.67 -5.25 -1.71
C LEU A 50 -3.82 -4.51 -2.75
N VAL A 51 -2.57 -4.15 -2.40
CA VAL A 51 -1.66 -3.46 -3.33
C VAL A 51 -1.25 -4.36 -4.49
N LEU A 52 -0.96 -5.64 -4.23
CA LEU A 52 -0.59 -6.60 -5.28
C LEU A 52 -1.76 -6.84 -6.24
N GLU A 53 -2.98 -7.04 -5.72
CA GLU A 53 -4.21 -7.16 -6.52
C GLU A 53 -4.44 -5.93 -7.39
N TYR A 54 -4.29 -4.74 -6.80
CA TYR A 54 -4.40 -3.48 -7.54
C TYR A 54 -3.38 -3.40 -8.69
N LEU A 55 -2.10 -3.65 -8.40
CA LEU A 55 -1.04 -3.57 -9.40
C LEU A 55 -1.28 -4.57 -10.52
N GLN A 56 -1.63 -5.81 -10.20
CA GLN A 56 -1.96 -6.81 -11.20
C GLN A 56 -3.14 -6.33 -12.06
N PHE A 57 -4.23 -5.89 -11.44
CA PHE A 57 -5.44 -5.48 -12.15
C PHE A 57 -5.21 -4.27 -13.06
N ILE A 58 -4.51 -3.24 -12.59
CA ILE A 58 -4.25 -2.04 -13.40
C ILE A 58 -3.27 -2.32 -14.54
N LEU A 59 -2.32 -3.25 -14.36
CA LEU A 59 -1.39 -3.66 -15.41
C LEU A 59 -2.08 -4.50 -16.50
N GLU A 60 -3.07 -5.31 -16.12
CA GLU A 60 -3.84 -6.12 -17.06
C GLU A 60 -4.88 -5.32 -17.86
N ASN A 61 -5.46 -4.27 -17.26
CA ASN A 61 -6.64 -3.61 -17.81
C ASN A 61 -6.40 -2.21 -18.37
N MET A 62 -5.30 -1.53 -18.03
CA MET A 62 -5.06 -0.18 -18.53
C MET A 62 -4.36 -0.20 -19.91
N ASN A 63 -4.89 0.62 -20.82
CA ASN A 63 -4.30 0.89 -22.14
C ASN A 63 -3.90 2.37 -22.22
N CYS A 64 -2.66 2.68 -21.84
CA CYS A 64 -2.10 4.03 -21.99
C CYS A 64 -1.09 4.10 -23.14
N LYS A 65 -1.08 5.24 -23.84
CA LYS A 65 -0.18 5.49 -24.98
C LYS A 65 1.21 6.00 -24.56
N SER A 66 1.39 6.39 -23.30
CA SER A 66 2.64 6.98 -22.77
C SER A 66 3.01 6.31 -21.45
N ASP A 67 4.27 5.89 -21.37
CA ASP A 67 4.89 5.26 -20.20
C ASP A 67 4.86 6.18 -18.96
N GLU A 68 5.20 7.45 -19.13
CA GLU A 68 5.19 8.44 -18.05
C GLU A 68 3.78 8.70 -17.48
N ILE A 69 2.77 8.74 -18.36
CA ILE A 69 1.37 8.86 -17.94
C ILE A 69 0.96 7.60 -17.17
N TYR A 70 1.39 6.42 -17.63
CA TYR A 70 1.12 5.14 -16.97
C TYR A 70 1.66 5.13 -15.53
N LYS A 71 2.94 5.48 -15.35
CA LYS A 71 3.61 5.58 -14.04
C LYS A 71 2.87 6.50 -13.10
N TYR A 72 2.52 7.69 -13.59
CA TYR A 72 1.78 8.69 -12.80
C TYR A 72 0.40 8.18 -12.36
N ILE A 73 -0.34 7.50 -13.24
CA ILE A 73 -1.66 6.96 -12.93
C ILE A 73 -1.56 5.82 -11.91
N ILE A 74 -0.56 4.93 -12.02
CA ILE A 74 -0.32 3.86 -11.03
C ILE A 74 -0.04 4.46 -9.65
N LEU A 75 0.89 5.41 -9.54
CA LEU A 75 1.25 5.99 -8.24
C LEU A 75 0.08 6.74 -7.60
N ARG A 76 -0.73 7.43 -8.42
CA ARG A 76 -1.92 8.12 -7.96
C ARG A 76 -3.00 7.15 -7.49
N GLY A 77 -3.22 6.07 -8.21
CA GLY A 77 -4.18 5.04 -7.81
C GLY A 77 -3.74 4.35 -6.52
N LEU A 78 -2.45 3.98 -6.42
CA LEU A 78 -1.87 3.46 -5.18
C LEU A 78 -2.17 4.38 -4.00
N THR A 79 -1.83 5.67 -4.11
CA THR A 79 -2.09 6.66 -3.05
C THR A 79 -3.58 6.74 -2.69
N THR A 80 -4.46 6.69 -3.69
CA THR A 80 -5.92 6.74 -3.49
C THR A 80 -6.41 5.53 -2.70
N ILE A 81 -5.96 4.34 -3.07
CA ILE A 81 -6.36 3.07 -2.46
C ILE A 81 -5.80 2.98 -1.03
N THR A 82 -4.56 3.41 -0.81
CA THR A 82 -3.95 3.52 0.53
C THR A 82 -4.79 4.40 1.45
N HIS A 83 -5.24 5.57 0.97
CA HIS A 83 -6.08 6.45 1.76
C HIS A 83 -7.44 5.81 2.10
N VAL A 84 -8.08 5.14 1.13
CA VAL A 84 -9.35 4.42 1.39
C VAL A 84 -9.14 3.34 2.46
N TYR A 85 -8.06 2.57 2.36
CA TYR A 85 -7.73 1.54 3.33
C TYR A 85 -7.51 2.12 4.73
N GLN A 86 -6.62 3.10 4.86
CA GLN A 86 -6.28 3.74 6.14
C GLN A 86 -7.49 4.43 6.78
N LEU A 87 -8.26 5.20 6.01
CA LEU A 87 -9.42 5.94 6.54
C LEU A 87 -10.58 5.00 6.89
N THR A 88 -10.88 4.02 6.05
CA THR A 88 -11.93 3.04 6.39
C THR A 88 -11.52 2.27 7.65
N LEU A 89 -10.25 1.88 7.78
CA LEU A 89 -9.76 1.18 8.96
C LEU A 89 -9.78 2.05 10.21
N LEU A 90 -9.38 3.32 10.10
CA LEU A 90 -9.38 4.28 11.20
C LEU A 90 -10.80 4.56 11.73
N HIS A 91 -11.78 4.65 10.84
CA HIS A 91 -13.15 5.00 11.22
C HIS A 91 -13.98 3.80 11.66
N THR A 92 -13.78 2.64 11.04
CA THR A 92 -14.61 1.44 11.29
C THR A 92 -13.94 0.45 12.23
N LYS A 93 -12.61 0.52 12.40
CA LYS A 93 -11.77 -0.45 13.11
C LYS A 93 -12.00 -1.90 12.63
N ASN A 94 -12.52 -2.06 11.41
CA ASN A 94 -12.89 -3.35 10.85
C ASN A 94 -12.01 -3.67 9.65
N LEU A 95 -11.06 -4.59 9.83
CA LEU A 95 -10.09 -4.97 8.82
C LEU A 95 -10.73 -5.52 7.54
N ASN A 96 -11.71 -6.42 7.68
CA ASN A 96 -12.36 -7.06 6.54
C ASN A 96 -13.21 -6.07 5.74
N LEU A 97 -13.93 -5.20 6.44
CA LEU A 97 -14.70 -4.11 5.83
C LEU A 97 -13.77 -3.14 5.08
N SER A 98 -12.66 -2.76 5.70
CA SER A 98 -11.68 -1.85 5.11
C SER A 98 -11.04 -2.42 3.86
N TYR A 99 -10.66 -3.71 3.90
CA TYR A 99 -10.17 -4.42 2.72
C TYR A 99 -11.23 -4.46 1.61
N PHE A 100 -12.46 -4.84 1.91
CA PHE A 100 -13.56 -4.92 0.92
C PHE A 100 -13.83 -3.58 0.22
N HIS A 101 -13.93 -2.48 0.96
CA HIS A 101 -14.13 -1.15 0.36
C HIS A 101 -12.91 -0.64 -0.40
N SER A 102 -11.70 -1.04 0.00
CA SER A 102 -10.48 -0.71 -0.73
C SER A 102 -10.37 -1.50 -2.04
N GLN A 103 -10.83 -2.75 -2.07
CA GLN A 103 -10.91 -3.51 -3.32
C GLN A 103 -11.85 -2.82 -4.31
N LYS A 104 -13.05 -2.46 -3.85
CA LYS A 104 -13.98 -1.65 -4.66
C LYS A 104 -13.37 -0.34 -5.14
N ALA A 105 -12.64 0.35 -4.27
CA ALA A 105 -11.97 1.60 -4.62
C ALA A 105 -11.01 1.43 -5.79
N PHE A 106 -10.21 0.37 -5.81
CA PHE A 106 -9.29 0.16 -6.92
C PHE A 106 -10.02 -0.20 -8.21
N TYR A 107 -11.11 -0.98 -8.16
CA TYR A 107 -11.94 -1.25 -9.34
C TYR A 107 -12.53 0.04 -9.90
N TYR A 108 -13.16 0.86 -9.05
CA TYR A 108 -13.69 2.16 -9.46
C TYR A 108 -12.63 3.08 -10.05
N TYR A 109 -11.44 3.11 -9.47
CA TYR A 109 -10.32 3.90 -9.98
C TYR A 109 -9.91 3.43 -11.37
N VAL A 110 -9.62 2.14 -11.54
CA VAL A 110 -9.12 1.59 -12.81
C VAL A 110 -10.17 1.69 -13.93
N GLU A 111 -11.44 1.42 -13.65
CA GLU A 111 -12.53 1.60 -14.61
C GLU A 111 -12.66 3.06 -15.05
N PHE A 112 -12.65 4.01 -14.10
CA PHE A 112 -12.74 5.43 -14.41
C PHE A 112 -11.54 5.88 -15.26
N ILE A 113 -10.34 5.45 -14.89
CA ILE A 113 -9.13 5.72 -15.68
C ILE A 113 -9.25 5.15 -17.09
N GLY A 114 -9.74 3.91 -17.24
CA GLY A 114 -9.96 3.29 -18.55
C GLY A 114 -10.92 4.10 -19.41
N GLN A 115 -11.99 4.64 -18.82
CA GLN A 115 -12.97 5.47 -19.53
C GLN A 115 -12.40 6.81 -20.01
N ILE A 116 -11.52 7.45 -19.24
CA ILE A 116 -10.93 8.76 -19.60
C ILE A 116 -9.70 8.65 -20.50
N THR A 117 -9.00 7.51 -20.45
CA THR A 117 -7.86 7.22 -21.34
C THR A 117 -8.31 6.64 -22.69
N GLY A 118 -9.53 6.11 -22.77
CA GLY A 118 -10.18 5.68 -23.99
C GLY A 118 -10.57 6.84 -24.92
N GLU A 119 -10.49 6.63 -26.23
CA GLU A 119 -10.70 7.66 -27.27
C GLU A 119 -12.13 8.22 -27.29
N GLN A 120 -13.09 7.54 -26.67
CA GLN A 120 -14.52 7.84 -26.75
C GLN A 120 -14.96 9.06 -25.92
N ASN A 121 -14.19 9.48 -24.89
CA ASN A 121 -14.65 10.46 -23.89
C ASN A 121 -13.79 11.73 -23.77
N THR A 122 -12.97 12.04 -24.77
CA THR A 122 -12.06 13.21 -24.76
C THR A 122 -12.77 14.56 -24.61
N PHE A 123 -14.06 14.64 -24.93
CA PHE A 123 -14.87 15.86 -24.81
C PHE A 123 -15.05 16.35 -23.36
N LEU A 124 -15.14 15.43 -22.39
CA LEU A 124 -15.43 15.76 -20.98
C LEU A 124 -14.20 16.30 -20.21
N GLN A 125 -12.99 16.24 -20.80
CA GLN A 125 -11.73 16.70 -20.19
C GLN A 125 -11.49 16.20 -18.75
N LEU A 126 -11.96 15.00 -18.44
CA LEU A 126 -11.82 14.42 -17.10
C LEU A 126 -10.35 14.06 -16.83
N THR A 127 -9.95 14.23 -15.57
CA THR A 127 -8.58 14.02 -15.12
C THR A 127 -8.49 12.87 -14.13
N SER A 128 -7.27 12.39 -13.87
CA SER A 128 -7.06 11.42 -12.81
C SER A 128 -7.36 11.97 -11.41
N LYS A 129 -7.49 13.30 -11.21
CA LYS A 129 -7.99 13.86 -9.94
C LYS A 129 -9.50 13.62 -9.77
N ASP A 130 -10.24 13.67 -10.86
CA ASP A 130 -11.68 13.39 -10.87
C ASP A 130 -11.94 11.92 -10.54
N ALA A 131 -11.07 11.02 -11.02
CA ALA A 131 -11.08 9.61 -10.64
C ALA A 131 -10.90 9.42 -9.12
N VAL A 132 -9.93 10.12 -8.51
CA VAL A 132 -9.73 10.10 -7.04
C VAL A 132 -10.98 10.58 -6.31
N MET A 133 -11.54 11.71 -6.72
CA MET A 133 -12.75 12.28 -6.10
C MET A 133 -13.96 11.33 -6.24
N PHE A 134 -14.11 10.71 -7.40
CA PHE A 134 -15.16 9.71 -7.64
C PHE A 134 -15.03 8.52 -6.67
N VAL A 135 -13.81 7.98 -6.53
CA VAL A 135 -13.53 6.88 -5.61
C VAL A 135 -13.84 7.26 -4.16
N TYR A 136 -13.41 8.45 -3.70
CA TYR A 136 -13.67 8.92 -2.34
C TYR A 136 -15.16 9.09 -2.07
N LYS A 137 -15.91 9.65 -3.03
CA LYS A 137 -17.38 9.77 -2.94
C LYS A 137 -18.06 8.42 -2.83
N LYS A 138 -17.54 7.38 -3.49
CA LYS A 138 -18.09 6.02 -3.47
C LYS A 138 -17.62 5.16 -2.29
N THR A 139 -16.71 5.67 -1.45
CA THR A 139 -16.11 4.90 -0.35
C THR A 139 -16.06 5.70 0.94
N ILE A 140 -15.04 6.55 1.12
CA ILE A 140 -14.79 7.26 2.38
C ILE A 140 -15.97 8.17 2.77
N PHE A 141 -16.62 8.82 1.81
CA PHE A 141 -17.74 9.72 2.11
C PHE A 141 -19.05 8.98 2.46
N GLU A 142 -19.11 7.67 2.24
CA GLU A 142 -20.22 6.81 2.67
C GLU A 142 -20.04 6.31 4.11
N ILE A 143 -18.93 6.65 4.77
CA ILE A 143 -18.70 6.31 6.18
C ILE A 143 -19.62 7.17 7.04
N HIS A 144 -20.43 6.52 7.88
CA HIS A 144 -21.30 7.20 8.82
C HIS A 144 -20.54 7.59 10.07
N GLY A 145 -20.38 8.90 10.28
CA GLY A 145 -19.70 9.44 11.45
C GLY A 145 -20.34 9.01 12.78
N ASP A 146 -21.66 8.85 12.80
CA ASP A 146 -22.43 8.50 14.01
C ASP A 146 -22.17 7.07 14.52
N PHE A 147 -21.65 6.19 13.65
CA PHE A 147 -21.32 4.81 14.04
C PHE A 147 -19.90 4.68 14.59
N ARG A 148 -19.13 5.78 14.64
CA ARG A 148 -17.77 5.75 15.16
C ARG A 148 -17.78 5.49 16.67
N LYS A 149 -17.26 4.33 17.06
CA LYS A 149 -17.12 3.96 18.48
C LYS A 149 -15.81 4.51 19.03
N LEU A 150 -15.93 5.44 20.00
CA LEU A 150 -14.81 5.92 20.80
C LEU A 150 -14.24 4.77 21.64
N SER A 151 -12.92 4.77 21.81
CA SER A 151 -12.30 3.84 22.74
C SER A 151 -12.73 4.21 24.15
N SER A 152 -13.13 3.22 24.95
CA SER A 152 -13.46 3.43 26.37
C SER A 152 -12.22 3.44 27.26
N ASN A 153 -11.04 3.05 26.74
CA ASN A 153 -9.82 2.86 27.52
C ASN A 153 -8.60 3.59 26.89
N PRO A 154 -7.86 4.42 27.65
CA PRO A 154 -6.65 5.10 27.18
C PRO A 154 -5.53 4.17 26.69
N GLN A 155 -5.40 2.97 27.25
CA GLN A 155 -4.38 2.00 26.79
C GLN A 155 -4.68 1.44 25.40
N ASP A 156 -5.96 1.29 25.06
CA ASP A 156 -6.38 0.89 23.72
C ASP A 156 -6.06 2.00 22.70
N GLU A 157 -6.18 3.27 23.10
CA GLU A 157 -5.80 4.41 22.24
C GLU A 157 -4.31 4.44 21.90
N SER A 158 -3.42 4.16 22.88
CA SER A 158 -1.98 4.13 22.61
C SER A 158 -1.61 2.97 21.67
N GLY A 159 -2.17 1.77 21.90
CA GLY A 159 -1.96 0.62 21.02
C GLY A 159 -2.52 0.84 19.60
N HIS A 160 -3.62 1.57 19.47
CA HIS A 160 -4.13 2.02 18.18
C HIS A 160 -3.16 2.96 17.47
N TYR A 161 -2.63 3.98 18.16
CA TYR A 161 -1.66 4.90 17.56
C TYR A 161 -0.42 4.16 17.05
N GLU A 162 0.14 3.26 17.87
CA GLU A 162 1.30 2.46 17.47
C GLU A 162 1.03 1.59 16.25
N THR A 163 -0.16 0.97 16.18
CA THR A 163 -0.58 0.14 15.03
C THR A 163 -0.72 0.97 13.77
N PHE A 164 -1.34 2.15 13.84
CA PHE A 164 -1.51 3.03 12.68
C PHE A 164 -0.18 3.65 12.24
N HIS A 165 0.71 3.97 13.18
CA HIS A 165 2.06 4.41 12.84
C HIS A 165 2.85 3.32 12.12
N PHE A 166 2.76 2.06 12.58
CA PHE A 166 3.39 0.92 11.91
C PHE A 166 2.84 0.72 10.50
N LEU A 167 1.52 0.78 10.35
CA LEU A 167 0.84 0.74 9.06
C LEU A 167 1.31 1.85 8.13
N ASP A 168 1.41 3.10 8.63
CA ASP A 168 1.85 4.23 7.82
C ASP A 168 3.28 4.05 7.29
N ILE A 169 4.23 3.65 8.15
CA ILE A 169 5.59 3.35 7.72
C ILE A 169 5.59 2.24 6.66
N PHE A 170 4.80 1.18 6.85
CA PHE A 170 4.68 0.10 5.87
C PHE A 170 4.07 0.57 4.54
N CYS A 171 3.05 1.43 4.59
CA CYS A 171 2.46 2.04 3.39
C CYS A 171 3.50 2.86 2.61
N GLN A 172 4.37 3.58 3.31
CA GLN A 172 5.46 4.33 2.68
C GLN A 172 6.50 3.39 2.06
N ILE A 173 6.89 2.32 2.74
CA ILE A 173 7.78 1.28 2.18
C ILE A 173 7.16 0.71 0.89
N MET A 174 5.90 0.29 0.93
CA MET A 174 5.19 -0.22 -0.26
C MET A 174 5.21 0.77 -1.41
N LYS A 175 4.98 2.05 -1.13
CA LYS A 175 5.04 3.11 -2.14
C LYS A 175 6.44 3.25 -2.74
N THR A 176 7.50 3.19 -1.93
CA THR A 176 8.88 3.21 -2.43
C THR A 176 9.20 1.98 -3.30
N LEU A 177 8.80 0.78 -2.86
CA LEU A 177 8.98 -0.46 -3.64
C LEU A 177 8.28 -0.38 -5.00
N VAL A 178 7.02 0.07 -5.01
CA VAL A 178 6.26 0.25 -6.27
C VAL A 178 6.90 1.33 -7.13
N SER A 179 7.31 2.46 -6.54
CA SER A 179 7.99 3.54 -7.28
C SER A 179 9.29 3.07 -7.93
N GLN A 180 10.03 2.20 -7.25
CA GLN A 180 11.25 1.61 -7.79
C GLN A 180 10.93 0.68 -8.95
N PHE A 181 9.96 -0.23 -8.77
CA PHE A 181 9.48 -1.14 -9.82
C PHE A 181 9.07 -0.37 -11.09
N ILE A 182 8.26 0.69 -10.92
CA ILE A 182 7.79 1.46 -12.07
C ILE A 182 8.87 2.31 -12.74
N SER A 183 9.90 2.72 -12.01
CA SER A 183 10.94 3.58 -12.59
C SER A 183 11.92 2.80 -13.48
N GLN A 184 11.94 1.48 -13.35
CA GLN A 184 12.95 0.62 -13.99
C GLN A 184 12.49 -0.06 -15.26
N HIS A 185 11.19 -0.03 -15.57
CA HIS A 185 10.62 -0.84 -16.64
C HIS A 185 9.87 0.02 -17.66
N ASN A 186 9.99 -0.38 -18.93
CA ASN A 186 9.09 0.07 -19.97
C ASN A 186 7.77 -0.70 -19.80
N PHE A 187 6.71 -0.01 -19.40
CA PHE A 187 5.44 -0.65 -19.04
C PHE A 187 4.76 -1.34 -20.21
N ILE A 188 4.92 -0.78 -21.41
CA ILE A 188 4.28 -1.30 -22.62
C ILE A 188 4.86 -2.69 -22.92
N GLU A 189 6.19 -2.79 -22.96
CA GLU A 189 6.89 -4.06 -23.17
C GLU A 189 6.64 -5.06 -22.03
N MET A 190 6.66 -4.57 -20.79
CA MET A 190 6.47 -5.41 -19.60
C MET A 190 5.07 -6.04 -19.56
N ARG A 191 4.04 -5.27 -19.94
CA ARG A 191 2.66 -5.75 -20.02
C ARG A 191 2.51 -6.81 -21.09
N ASP A 192 2.99 -6.53 -22.30
CA ASP A 192 2.82 -7.42 -23.46
C ASP A 192 3.51 -8.78 -23.23
N ASN A 193 4.67 -8.78 -22.56
CA ASN A 193 5.41 -9.99 -22.19
C ASN A 193 5.05 -10.57 -20.81
N LYS A 194 4.13 -9.94 -20.08
CA LYS A 194 3.72 -10.32 -18.71
C LYS A 194 4.86 -10.46 -17.69
N THR A 195 5.99 -9.79 -17.91
CA THR A 195 7.15 -9.85 -17.02
C THR A 195 6.90 -9.17 -15.67
N TYR A 196 5.84 -8.36 -15.57
CA TYR A 196 5.39 -7.75 -14.31
C TYR A 196 5.08 -8.79 -13.23
N LEU A 197 4.62 -10.00 -13.59
CA LEU A 197 4.28 -11.04 -12.62
C LEU A 197 5.48 -11.44 -11.75
N ASP A 198 6.67 -11.47 -12.32
CA ASP A 198 7.88 -11.82 -11.57
C ASP A 198 8.34 -10.68 -10.67
N GLU A 199 8.14 -9.42 -11.07
CA GLU A 199 8.37 -8.26 -10.22
C GLU A 199 7.39 -8.19 -9.04
N LEU A 200 6.10 -8.46 -9.28
CA LEU A 200 5.12 -8.54 -8.20
C LEU A 200 5.48 -9.61 -7.17
N LYS A 201 5.98 -10.78 -7.60
CA LYS A 201 6.50 -11.81 -6.68
C LYS A 201 7.73 -11.35 -5.89
N LYS A 202 8.62 -10.54 -6.48
CA LYS A 202 9.79 -9.99 -5.77
C LYS A 202 9.36 -8.98 -4.71
N ILE A 203 8.37 -8.13 -5.01
CA ILE A 203 7.74 -7.23 -4.03
C ILE A 203 7.11 -8.05 -2.91
N GLU A 204 6.27 -9.04 -3.24
CA GLU A 204 5.61 -9.92 -2.28
C GLU A 204 6.62 -10.58 -1.32
N LYS A 205 7.67 -11.21 -1.86
CA LYS A 205 8.72 -11.85 -1.05
C LYS A 205 9.45 -10.87 -0.13
N THR A 206 9.66 -9.63 -0.59
CA THR A 206 10.27 -8.58 0.23
C THR A 206 9.37 -8.22 1.40
N CYS A 207 8.07 -8.07 1.15
CA CYS A 207 7.06 -7.83 2.19
C CYS A 207 6.91 -9.01 3.15
N ASP A 208 6.97 -10.25 2.67
CA ASP A 208 6.92 -11.43 3.52
C ASP A 208 8.14 -11.52 4.44
N THR A 209 9.31 -11.10 3.95
CA THR A 209 10.53 -10.99 4.78
C THR A 209 10.37 -9.94 5.88
N LEU A 210 9.65 -8.84 5.61
CA LEU A 210 9.30 -7.84 6.63
C LEU A 210 8.28 -8.41 7.63
N ASN A 211 7.16 -8.93 7.14
CA ASN A 211 6.03 -9.36 7.96
C ASN A 211 6.28 -10.64 8.75
N GLY A 212 7.14 -11.54 8.26
CA GLY A 212 7.52 -12.79 8.94
C GLY A 212 8.40 -12.59 10.17
N THR A 213 8.75 -11.35 10.50
CA THR A 213 9.71 -11.03 11.55
C THR A 213 9.07 -10.10 12.58
N LYS A 214 9.38 -10.32 13.87
CA LYS A 214 8.88 -9.46 14.96
C LYS A 214 9.66 -8.14 14.95
N ILE A 215 9.20 -7.21 14.13
CA ILE A 215 9.75 -5.87 13.97
C ILE A 215 8.87 -4.85 14.72
N ASN A 216 9.50 -3.92 15.44
CA ASN A 216 8.81 -2.78 16.05
C ASN A 216 8.88 -1.52 15.15
N ASN A 217 8.15 -0.46 15.54
CA ASN A 217 8.10 0.81 14.80
C ASN A 217 9.50 1.39 14.46
N ASN A 218 10.41 1.45 15.43
CA ASN A 218 11.76 2.00 15.21
C ASN A 218 12.56 1.16 14.21
N GLN A 219 12.48 -0.17 14.29
CA GLN A 219 13.15 -1.07 13.36
C GLN A 219 12.58 -0.93 11.94
N LEU A 220 11.26 -0.85 11.80
CA LEU A 220 10.61 -0.66 10.50
C LEU A 220 11.00 0.69 9.88
N GLN A 221 11.09 1.74 10.69
CA GLN A 221 11.53 3.07 10.26
C GLN A 221 12.99 3.05 9.76
N LYS A 222 13.91 2.36 10.46
CA LYS A 222 15.29 2.18 9.98
C LYS A 222 15.35 1.42 8.66
N ILE A 223 14.53 0.38 8.50
CA ILE A 223 14.43 -0.36 7.25
C ILE A 223 13.93 0.55 6.14
N LYS A 224 12.88 1.34 6.39
CA LYS A 224 12.37 2.32 5.44
C LYS A 224 13.47 3.27 4.96
N LEU A 225 14.27 3.84 5.86
CA LEU A 225 15.36 4.75 5.50
C LEU A 225 16.35 4.10 4.53
N VAL A 226 16.68 2.83 4.75
CA VAL A 226 17.60 2.08 3.88
C VAL A 226 16.94 1.78 2.53
N ILE A 227 15.67 1.39 2.52
CA ILE A 227 14.89 1.17 1.29
C ILE A 227 14.82 2.45 0.44
N ASP A 228 14.59 3.59 1.07
CA ASP A 228 14.56 4.90 0.43
C ASP A 228 15.93 5.27 -0.15
N CYS A 229 17.02 5.03 0.60
CA CYS A 229 18.39 5.29 0.13
C CYS A 229 18.82 4.39 -1.03
N LEU A 230 18.28 3.17 -1.09
CA LEU A 230 18.58 2.22 -2.16
C LEU A 230 17.62 2.33 -3.36
N SER A 231 16.67 3.28 -3.36
CA SER A 231 15.63 3.38 -4.38
C SER A 231 16.15 3.57 -5.81
N GLU A 232 17.34 4.16 -5.98
CA GLU A 232 17.99 4.33 -7.28
C GLU A 232 18.69 3.05 -7.78
N LEU A 233 18.77 2.00 -6.96
CA LEU A 233 19.44 0.76 -7.31
C LEU A 233 18.64 -0.01 -8.38
N LYS A 234 19.18 0.07 -9.59
CA LYS A 234 19.15 -0.89 -10.71
C LYS A 234 18.77 -2.33 -10.37
N GLU A 235 19.82 -3.12 -10.32
CA GLU A 235 19.78 -4.56 -10.24
C GLU A 235 19.80 -5.02 -8.78
N ARG A 236 19.25 -6.20 -8.53
CA ARG A 236 19.30 -6.87 -7.21
C ARG A 236 18.66 -6.08 -6.06
N TYR A 237 17.92 -5.00 -6.31
CA TYR A 237 17.28 -4.17 -5.28
C TYR A 237 16.54 -4.96 -4.20
N HIS A 238 15.58 -5.80 -4.60
CA HIS A 238 14.84 -6.66 -3.69
C HIS A 238 15.73 -7.64 -2.91
N HIS A 239 16.76 -8.19 -3.57
CA HIS A 239 17.69 -9.12 -2.92
C HIS A 239 18.53 -8.43 -1.84
N VAL A 240 19.06 -7.24 -2.14
CA VAL A 240 19.83 -6.43 -1.19
C VAL A 240 18.98 -6.01 0.00
N ILE A 241 17.73 -5.59 -0.23
CA ILE A 241 16.79 -5.26 0.85
C ILE A 241 16.52 -6.48 1.73
N GLN A 242 16.26 -7.65 1.14
CA GLN A 242 16.04 -8.89 1.90
C GLN A 242 17.25 -9.27 2.75
N GLN A 243 18.47 -9.17 2.19
CA GLN A 243 19.70 -9.38 2.94
C GLN A 243 19.86 -8.36 4.08
N PHE A 244 19.51 -7.11 3.84
CA PHE A 244 19.57 -6.05 4.85
C PHE A 244 18.64 -6.35 6.02
N ILE A 245 17.37 -6.67 5.74
CA ILE A 245 16.39 -7.00 6.77
C ILE A 245 16.91 -8.18 7.61
N GLN A 246 17.37 -9.25 6.96
CA GLN A 246 17.93 -10.42 7.67
C GLN A 246 19.16 -10.08 8.52
N LYS A 247 20.02 -9.17 8.06
CA LYS A 247 21.23 -8.76 8.78
C LYS A 247 20.90 -7.86 9.97
N LEU A 248 20.05 -6.85 9.75
CA LEU A 248 19.55 -5.97 10.80
C LEU A 248 18.91 -6.80 11.92
N LEU A 249 18.17 -7.85 11.56
CA LEU A 249 17.52 -8.72 12.52
C LEU A 249 18.46 -9.57 13.39
N LYS A 250 19.70 -9.78 12.95
CA LYS A 250 20.70 -10.56 13.70
C LYS A 250 21.55 -9.69 14.62
N ASN A 251 21.64 -8.38 14.37
CA ASN A 251 22.56 -7.52 15.09
C ASN A 251 21.86 -6.64 16.14
N LYS A 252 22.10 -6.95 17.42
CA LYS A 252 21.57 -6.18 18.55
C LYS A 252 22.05 -4.73 18.61
N SER A 253 23.31 -4.45 18.27
CA SER A 253 23.89 -3.09 18.35
C SER A 253 23.26 -2.11 17.36
N ALA A 254 22.81 -2.60 16.20
CA ALA A 254 22.09 -1.77 15.22
C ALA A 254 20.67 -1.41 15.70
N TYR A 255 20.08 -2.21 16.60
CA TYR A 255 18.77 -1.92 17.20
C TYR A 255 18.80 -0.73 18.15
N GLU A 256 19.85 -0.62 18.93
CA GLU A 256 19.94 0.36 20.03
C GLU A 256 20.27 1.77 19.55
N LEU A 257 20.76 1.93 18.32
CA LEU A 257 20.97 3.25 17.71
C LEU A 257 19.64 4.02 17.63
N THR A 258 19.67 5.30 17.97
CA THR A 258 18.51 6.18 17.72
C THR A 258 18.29 6.37 16.22
N GLU A 259 17.07 6.73 15.81
CA GLU A 259 16.77 7.00 14.40
C GLU A 259 17.67 8.12 13.83
N GLU A 260 17.95 9.16 14.62
CA GLU A 260 18.79 10.30 14.22
C GLU A 260 20.24 9.88 13.95
N LEU A 261 20.84 9.13 14.88
CA LEU A 261 22.19 8.59 14.72
C LEU A 261 22.27 7.63 13.52
N PHE A 262 21.21 6.86 13.28
CA PHE A 262 21.13 5.96 12.14
C PHE A 262 21.06 6.72 10.81
N LYS A 263 20.24 7.79 10.73
CA LYS A 263 20.18 8.70 9.58
C LYS A 263 21.53 9.37 9.31
N GLU A 264 22.17 9.89 10.35
CA GLU A 264 23.49 10.53 10.22
C GLU A 264 24.53 9.55 9.68
N LYS A 265 24.53 8.30 10.18
CA LYS A 265 25.41 7.24 9.72
C LYS A 265 25.22 6.94 8.23
N ILE A 266 23.97 6.84 7.77
CA ILE A 266 23.65 6.68 6.35
C ILE A 266 24.17 7.87 5.53
N ALA A 267 23.85 9.10 5.96
CA ALA A 267 24.25 10.31 5.25
C ALA A 267 25.78 10.44 5.13
N LYS A 268 26.51 10.14 6.20
CA LYS A 268 27.98 10.14 6.21
C LYS A 268 28.57 9.13 5.23
N PHE A 269 27.95 7.95 5.12
CA PHE A 269 28.39 6.95 4.15
C PHE A 269 28.17 7.45 2.71
N ILE A 270 26.98 8.00 2.41
CA ILE A 270 26.60 8.51 1.09
C ILE A 270 27.54 9.64 0.62
N LEU A 271 27.88 10.57 1.52
CA LEU A 271 28.77 11.68 1.20
C LEU A 271 30.18 11.22 0.81
N THR A 272 30.61 10.08 1.35
CA THR A 272 31.99 9.60 1.20
C THR A 272 32.11 8.49 0.15
N ASN A 273 31.00 7.84 -0.22
CA ASN A 273 31.00 6.65 -1.07
C ASN A 273 29.81 6.65 -2.02
N ASN A 274 30.02 6.16 -3.24
CA ASN A 274 28.90 5.74 -4.08
C ASN A 274 28.34 4.42 -3.55
N ILE A 275 27.07 4.40 -3.10
CA ILE A 275 26.42 3.21 -2.54
C ILE A 275 26.39 2.07 -3.56
N THR A 276 26.08 2.39 -4.82
CA THR A 276 25.86 1.37 -5.86
C THR A 276 27.09 0.51 -6.11
N SER A 277 28.29 1.06 -5.94
CA SER A 277 29.56 0.34 -6.09
C SER A 277 30.08 -0.30 -4.80
N ASN A 278 29.49 0.01 -3.64
CA ASN A 278 30.01 -0.37 -2.32
C ASN A 278 28.93 -0.98 -1.41
N LEU A 279 28.01 -1.76 -1.97
CA LEU A 279 26.86 -2.31 -1.23
C LEU A 279 27.28 -3.15 0.00
N ASP A 280 28.23 -4.07 -0.13
CA ASP A 280 28.67 -4.88 1.01
C ASP A 280 29.32 -4.02 2.11
N THR A 281 30.12 -3.03 1.71
CA THR A 281 30.73 -2.06 2.62
C THR A 281 29.67 -1.21 3.30
N PHE A 282 28.65 -0.74 2.58
CA PHE A 282 27.51 -0.01 3.14
C PHE A 282 26.78 -0.85 4.20
N MET A 283 26.46 -2.10 3.86
CA MET A 283 25.73 -3.02 4.72
C MET A 283 26.51 -3.35 5.98
N ASN A 284 27.82 -3.59 5.86
CA ASN A 284 28.74 -3.77 7.00
C ASN A 284 28.94 -2.50 7.82
N TYR A 285 28.94 -1.35 7.17
CA TYR A 285 29.08 -0.06 7.85
C TYR A 285 27.86 0.22 8.72
N ILE A 286 26.65 0.11 8.15
CA ILE A 286 25.39 0.41 8.84
C ILE A 286 25.10 -0.64 9.92
N VAL A 287 25.21 -1.92 9.57
CA VAL A 287 25.02 -3.06 10.48
C VAL A 287 26.30 -3.91 10.47
N PRO A 288 27.22 -3.71 11.42
CA PRO A 288 28.41 -4.56 11.55
C PRO A 288 28.06 -6.04 11.72
N ASN A 289 29.02 -6.95 11.55
CA ASN A 289 28.81 -8.36 11.89
C ASN A 289 28.90 -8.56 13.40
#